data_AF-A0A7C2NGL8-F1
#
_entry.id   AF-A0A7C2NGL8-F1
#
_cell.length_a   1.000
_cell.length_b   1.000
_cell.length_c   1.000
_cell.angle_alpha   90.00
_cell.angle_beta   90.00
_cell.angle_gamma   90.00
#
_symmetry.space_group_name_H-M   'P 1'
#
loop_
_entity.id
_entity.type
_entity.pdbx_description
1 polymer ?
#
loop_
_entity_poly.entity_id
_entity_poly.type
_entity_poly.pdbx_seq_one_letter_code
_entity_poly.pdbx_strand_id
1 'polypeptide(L)'
;MPRPRREEPLRRRRQRLRDRGGGESDEHDPGARAPRGRPDQEEPLEPLRLRRQGDVTTPRDRSGPTAERAGAPVFDAAEAGALAAVLDALIPPSADGRMPGAGALGIAAALDADARRTPPLAEAIRRGLGALDAAARAAGADGFDALPADAREGALRDVAARDPGFLPGLLFHAYAAYYAHPRVLDGLGLEPRPPFPKGYAMVPSDLGRLLARVRGRAPLFRAPSRARPAGSF
;
A
#
# COMPACT_ATOMS: atom_id res chain seq x y z
N MET A 1 -64.77 -1.33 -13.17
CA MET A 1 -63.95 -1.72 -14.34
C MET A 1 -63.32 -0.48 -14.97
N PRO A 2 -62.08 -0.10 -14.62
CA PRO A 2 -61.34 0.94 -15.34
C PRO A 2 -60.48 0.33 -16.46
N ARG A 3 -60.66 0.84 -17.68
CA ARG A 3 -59.87 0.54 -18.88
C ARG A 3 -58.49 1.24 -18.82
N PRO A 4 -57.48 0.73 -19.56
CA PRO A 4 -56.08 1.10 -19.39
C PRO A 4 -55.75 2.46 -20.02
N ARG A 5 -54.88 3.25 -19.35
CA ARG A 5 -54.29 4.47 -19.93
C ARG A 5 -52.87 4.21 -20.43
N ARG A 6 -52.82 4.16 -21.76
CA ARG A 6 -51.75 4.42 -22.75
C ARG A 6 -50.35 4.77 -22.23
N GLU A 7 -49.40 4.00 -22.75
CA GLU A 7 -47.96 4.26 -22.80
C GLU A 7 -47.63 5.50 -23.64
N GLU A 8 -46.72 6.33 -23.13
CA GLU A 8 -46.19 7.52 -23.78
C GLU A 8 -44.98 7.15 -24.66
N PRO A 9 -44.91 7.60 -25.93
CA PRO A 9 -43.78 7.30 -26.80
C PRO A 9 -42.59 8.24 -26.55
N LEU A 10 -41.48 7.68 -26.07
CA LEU A 10 -40.17 8.34 -26.00
C LEU A 10 -39.70 8.76 -27.41
N ARG A 11 -39.77 10.06 -27.69
CA ARG A 11 -39.19 10.68 -28.89
C ARG A 11 -37.67 10.54 -28.85
N ARG A 12 -37.14 9.59 -29.62
CA ARG A 12 -35.72 9.51 -30.01
C ARG A 12 -35.30 10.80 -30.71
N ARG A 13 -34.39 11.57 -30.13
CA ARG A 13 -33.64 12.61 -30.85
C ARG A 13 -32.18 12.17 -31.00
N ARG A 14 -31.87 11.61 -32.17
CA ARG A 14 -30.49 11.46 -32.66
C ARG A 14 -29.90 12.85 -32.87
N GLN A 15 -28.81 13.18 -32.20
CA GLN A 15 -27.91 14.24 -32.64
C GLN A 15 -26.64 13.59 -33.19
N ARG A 16 -26.44 13.79 -34.50
CA ARG A 16 -25.19 13.55 -35.21
C ARG A 16 -24.33 14.79 -35.02
N LEU A 17 -23.18 14.68 -34.38
CA LEU A 17 -22.12 15.68 -34.50
C LEU A 17 -21.16 15.22 -35.60
N ARG A 18 -20.95 16.14 -36.55
CA ARG A 18 -20.19 15.96 -37.78
C ARG A 18 -18.70 16.05 -37.51
N ASP A 19 -17.96 15.28 -38.29
CA ASP A 19 -16.53 15.36 -38.53
C ASP A 19 -16.05 16.79 -38.83
N ARG A 20 -14.89 17.12 -38.26
CA ARG A 20 -13.90 18.00 -38.89
C ARG A 20 -12.55 17.30 -38.83
N GLY A 21 -12.13 16.79 -39.99
CA GLY A 21 -10.75 16.46 -40.25
C GLY A 21 -9.89 17.72 -40.39
N GLY A 22 -8.60 17.55 -40.17
CA GLY A 22 -7.60 18.57 -40.45
C GLY A 22 -6.25 18.29 -39.78
N GLY A 23 -5.36 17.64 -40.53
CA GLY A 23 -3.91 17.85 -40.42
C GLY A 23 -3.13 16.74 -39.73
N GLU A 24 -2.65 15.79 -40.53
CA GLU A 24 -1.36 15.14 -40.29
C GLU A 24 -0.28 16.21 -40.11
N SER A 25 0.70 15.95 -39.24
CA SER A 25 1.96 16.67 -39.21
C SER A 25 3.07 15.64 -39.22
N ASP A 26 3.92 15.81 -40.23
CA ASP A 26 4.91 14.89 -40.73
C ASP A 26 5.96 14.43 -39.71
N GLU A 27 6.44 13.21 -39.98
CA GLU A 27 7.77 12.74 -39.62
C GLU A 27 8.84 13.68 -40.21
N HIS A 28 9.89 13.97 -39.43
CA HIS A 28 11.08 14.79 -39.73
C HIS A 28 11.02 16.29 -39.36
N ASP A 29 11.27 16.55 -38.08
CA ASP A 29 11.87 17.81 -37.63
C ASP A 29 13.31 17.55 -37.12
N PRO A 30 14.37 17.94 -37.86
CA PRO A 30 15.73 17.99 -37.35
C PRO A 30 15.96 19.36 -36.69
N GLY A 31 15.40 19.53 -35.49
CA GLY A 31 15.43 20.79 -34.76
C GLY A 31 16.51 20.90 -33.68
N ALA A 32 17.46 21.81 -33.91
CA ALA A 32 18.19 22.60 -32.91
C ALA A 32 19.24 21.93 -31.97
N ARG A 33 20.45 21.93 -32.51
CA ARG A 33 21.77 21.99 -31.83
C ARG A 33 21.77 22.93 -30.59
N ALA A 34 21.96 22.37 -29.39
CA ALA A 34 22.21 23.14 -28.17
C ALA A 34 23.66 23.68 -28.14
N PRO A 35 23.88 24.95 -27.76
CA PRO A 35 25.22 25.53 -27.66
C PRO A 35 25.95 25.03 -26.41
N ARG A 36 27.23 24.70 -26.58
CA ARG A 36 28.17 24.47 -25.47
C ARG A 36 28.39 25.77 -24.72
N GLY A 37 28.09 25.80 -23.43
CA GLY A 37 28.48 26.86 -22.51
C GLY A 37 28.94 26.24 -21.19
N ARG A 38 30.26 26.20 -20.98
CA ARG A 38 30.87 26.11 -19.64
C ARG A 38 30.66 27.46 -18.93
N PRO A 39 30.44 27.43 -17.62
CA PRO A 39 31.32 28.18 -16.74
C PRO A 39 31.92 27.25 -15.69
N ASP A 40 33.25 27.22 -15.68
CA ASP A 40 34.04 26.70 -14.57
C ASP A 40 33.75 27.56 -13.33
N GLN A 41 33.16 26.98 -12.29
CA GLN A 41 33.36 27.42 -10.91
C GLN A 41 33.59 26.18 -10.05
N GLU A 42 34.82 26.07 -9.57
CA GLU A 42 35.30 25.10 -8.60
C GLU A 42 34.68 25.40 -7.24
N GLU A 43 33.68 24.62 -6.83
CA GLU A 43 33.43 24.41 -5.40
C GLU A 43 34.11 23.11 -4.96
N PRO A 44 34.96 23.12 -3.90
CA PRO A 44 35.56 21.90 -3.39
C PRO A 44 34.47 21.03 -2.76
N LEU A 45 34.02 20.01 -3.48
CA LEU A 45 33.22 18.93 -2.90
C LEU A 45 34.11 18.16 -1.91
N GLU A 46 33.84 18.32 -0.62
CA GLU A 46 34.45 17.50 0.42
C GLU A 46 34.25 16.01 0.11
N PRO A 47 35.30 15.18 0.14
CA PRO A 47 35.14 13.76 -0.06
C PRO A 47 34.42 13.16 1.16
N LEU A 48 33.19 12.69 0.94
CA LEU A 48 32.48 11.76 1.82
C LEU A 48 33.43 10.63 2.21
N ARG A 49 34.00 10.71 3.41
CA ARG A 49 34.81 9.64 3.99
C ARG A 49 33.88 8.47 4.26
N LEU A 50 33.87 7.51 3.34
CA LEU A 50 33.35 6.17 3.56
C LEU A 50 34.10 5.58 4.76
N ARG A 51 33.48 5.63 5.95
CA ARG A 51 34.01 4.93 7.12
C ARG A 51 34.10 3.46 6.77
N ARG A 52 35.34 2.96 6.80
CA ARG A 52 35.70 1.56 6.63
C ARG A 52 35.02 0.77 7.74
N GLN A 53 33.90 0.12 7.43
CA GLN A 53 33.21 -0.79 8.31
C GLN A 53 33.91 -2.14 8.22
N GLY A 54 34.97 -2.30 9.01
CA GLY A 54 35.56 -3.60 9.34
C GLY A 54 34.95 -4.07 10.65
N ASP A 55 34.04 -5.04 10.59
CA ASP A 55 34.28 -6.39 11.09
C ASP A 55 33.00 -7.22 10.99
N VAL A 56 33.10 -8.28 10.19
CA VAL A 56 32.11 -9.36 10.08
C VAL A 56 32.56 -10.46 11.02
N THR A 57 31.87 -10.61 12.15
CA THR A 57 31.67 -11.89 12.87
C THR A 57 30.67 -11.60 13.98
N THR A 58 29.43 -12.07 13.94
CA THR A 58 28.97 -13.43 14.28
C THR A 58 27.45 -13.48 14.00
N PRO A 59 26.83 -14.62 13.66
CA PRO A 59 25.39 -14.68 13.38
C PRO A 59 24.60 -14.36 14.66
N ARG A 60 23.88 -13.22 14.67
CA ARG A 60 22.94 -12.92 15.74
C ARG A 60 21.70 -13.78 15.51
N ASP A 61 21.58 -14.82 16.33
CA ASP A 61 20.35 -15.58 16.53
C ASP A 61 19.18 -14.59 16.72
N ARG A 62 18.21 -14.61 15.78
CA ARG A 62 16.97 -13.81 15.84
C ARG A 62 15.83 -14.61 16.47
N SER A 63 16.16 -15.56 17.34
CA SER A 63 15.20 -16.35 18.12
C SER A 63 15.17 -15.82 19.56
N GLY A 64 14.63 -14.62 19.74
CA GLY A 64 14.37 -14.04 21.05
C GLY A 64 13.36 -12.90 20.88
N PRO A 65 12.40 -12.74 21.80
CA PRO A 65 11.33 -11.77 21.64
C PRO A 65 11.95 -10.37 21.70
N THR A 66 11.84 -9.62 20.61
CA THR A 66 12.01 -8.17 20.58
C THR A 66 10.85 -7.55 21.38
N ALA A 67 10.93 -7.66 22.70
CA ALA A 67 10.34 -6.68 23.61
C ALA A 67 11.19 -5.40 23.55
N GLU A 68 11.38 -4.87 22.35
CA GLU A 68 11.99 -3.56 22.13
C GLU A 68 10.98 -2.52 22.56
N ARG A 69 11.07 -2.15 23.85
CA ARG A 69 10.52 -0.93 24.47
C ARG A 69 9.19 -0.51 23.85
N ALA A 70 8.14 -1.27 24.14
CA ALA A 70 6.79 -0.86 23.79
C ALA A 70 6.50 0.48 24.47
N GLY A 71 6.65 1.58 23.73
CA GLY A 71 6.05 2.85 24.11
C GLY A 71 4.55 2.63 24.30
N ALA A 72 3.90 3.54 25.04
CA ALA A 72 2.47 3.47 25.24
C ALA A 72 1.74 3.23 23.89
N PRO A 73 0.67 2.42 23.88
CA PRO A 73 -0.10 2.20 22.66
C PRO A 73 -0.60 3.55 22.14
N VAL A 74 -0.60 3.70 20.81
CA VAL A 74 -1.14 4.90 20.16
C VAL A 74 -2.64 4.90 20.33
N PHE A 75 -3.27 3.75 20.11
CA PHE A 75 -4.71 3.60 20.29
C PHE A 75 -5.03 3.13 21.71
N ASP A 76 -5.99 3.78 22.36
CA ASP A 76 -6.49 3.28 23.64
C ASP A 76 -7.33 1.99 23.47
N ALA A 77 -7.81 1.42 24.58
CA ALA A 77 -8.55 0.16 24.53
C ALA A 77 -9.87 0.24 23.74
N ALA A 78 -10.56 1.38 23.80
CA ALA A 78 -11.81 1.58 23.07
C ALA A 78 -11.51 1.77 21.56
N GLU A 79 -10.51 2.57 21.23
CA GLU A 79 -10.03 2.74 19.85
C GLU A 79 -9.55 1.42 19.26
N ALA A 80 -8.83 0.59 20.02
CA ALA A 80 -8.39 -0.73 19.59
C ALA A 80 -9.56 -1.70 19.35
N GLY A 81 -10.60 -1.67 20.21
CA GLY A 81 -11.82 -2.45 20.03
C GLY A 81 -12.61 -2.03 18.79
N ALA A 82 -12.81 -0.73 18.60
CA ALA A 82 -13.43 -0.17 17.40
C ALA A 82 -12.63 -0.50 16.14
N LEU A 83 -11.30 -0.40 16.18
CA LEU A 83 -10.43 -0.76 15.07
C LEU A 83 -10.55 -2.24 14.71
N ALA A 84 -10.58 -3.15 15.69
CA ALA A 84 -10.81 -4.58 15.44
C ALA A 84 -12.17 -4.82 14.76
N ALA A 85 -13.23 -4.14 15.21
CA ALA A 85 -14.55 -4.21 14.60
C ALA A 85 -14.58 -3.68 13.15
N VAL A 86 -13.83 -2.60 12.87
CA VAL A 86 -13.64 -2.10 11.50
C VAL A 86 -12.90 -3.11 10.64
N LEU A 87 -11.83 -3.73 11.16
CA LEU A 87 -11.05 -4.73 10.44
C LEU A 87 -11.90 -5.96 10.08
N ASP A 88 -12.75 -6.46 10.99
CA ASP A 88 -13.68 -7.57 10.69
C ASP A 88 -14.75 -7.18 9.67
N ALA A 89 -15.18 -5.91 9.63
CA ALA A 89 -16.10 -5.44 8.60
C ALA A 89 -15.43 -5.32 7.21
N LEU A 90 -14.14 -4.98 7.17
CA LEU A 90 -13.38 -4.86 5.92
C LEU A 90 -12.92 -6.23 5.37
N ILE A 91 -12.52 -7.14 6.25
CA ILE A 91 -12.03 -8.47 5.91
C ILE A 91 -12.71 -9.47 6.87
N PRO A 92 -13.94 -9.89 6.57
CA PRO A 92 -14.69 -10.82 7.40
C PRO A 92 -14.11 -12.24 7.34
N PRO A 93 -14.42 -13.10 8.32
CA PRO A 93 -14.10 -14.51 8.22
C PRO A 93 -14.78 -15.14 6.99
N SER A 94 -14.14 -16.11 6.36
CA SER A 94 -14.77 -16.84 5.26
C SER A 94 -15.92 -17.70 5.78
N ALA A 95 -16.95 -17.88 4.94
CA ALA A 95 -18.14 -18.65 5.28
C ALA A 95 -17.83 -20.13 5.62
N ASP A 96 -16.76 -20.68 5.07
CA ASP A 96 -16.29 -22.04 5.34
C ASP A 96 -15.31 -22.14 6.52
N GLY A 97 -15.05 -21.01 7.22
CA GLY A 97 -14.22 -20.94 8.41
C GLY A 97 -12.71 -21.11 8.17
N ARG A 98 -12.26 -21.26 6.92
CA ARG A 98 -10.83 -21.42 6.60
C ARG A 98 -10.03 -20.14 6.80
N MET A 99 -10.62 -19.00 6.47
CA MET A 99 -9.99 -17.69 6.57
C MET A 99 -10.53 -16.97 7.82
N PRO A 100 -9.68 -16.62 8.80
CA PRO A 100 -10.11 -15.84 9.95
C PRO A 100 -10.45 -14.39 9.57
N GLY A 101 -11.36 -13.74 10.30
CA GLY A 101 -11.59 -12.30 10.16
C GLY A 101 -10.40 -11.49 10.67
N ALA A 102 -10.16 -10.31 10.09
CA ALA A 102 -8.98 -9.52 10.42
C ALA A 102 -8.98 -8.97 11.87
N GLY A 103 -10.15 -8.68 12.44
CA GLY A 103 -10.28 -8.22 13.82
C GLY A 103 -9.84 -9.28 14.84
N ALA A 104 -10.06 -10.56 14.52
CA ALA A 104 -9.66 -11.68 15.37
C ALA A 104 -8.15 -12.02 15.33
N LEU A 105 -7.37 -11.39 14.45
CA LEU A 105 -5.95 -11.68 14.24
C LEU A 105 -4.99 -10.77 15.01
N GLY A 106 -5.49 -9.84 15.81
CA GLY A 106 -4.64 -8.87 16.51
C GLY A 106 -3.91 -7.90 15.57
N ILE A 107 -4.38 -7.76 14.32
CA ILE A 107 -3.81 -6.86 13.31
C ILE A 107 -3.80 -5.40 13.79
N ALA A 108 -4.73 -5.02 14.67
CA ALA A 108 -4.73 -3.71 15.33
C ALA A 108 -3.38 -3.35 15.98
N ALA A 109 -2.65 -4.32 16.55
CA ALA A 109 -1.34 -4.09 17.15
C ALA A 109 -0.25 -3.75 16.11
N ALA A 110 -0.33 -4.34 14.91
CA ALA A 110 0.57 -3.99 13.81
C ALA A 110 0.30 -2.57 13.30
N LEU A 111 -0.98 -2.21 13.16
CA LEU A 111 -1.39 -0.85 12.80
C LEU A 111 -0.98 0.18 13.85
N ASP A 112 -1.07 -0.16 15.14
CA ASP A 112 -0.59 0.66 16.25
C ASP A 112 0.93 0.92 16.16
N ALA A 113 1.71 -0.09 15.75
CA ALA A 113 3.15 0.07 15.50
C ALA A 113 3.47 0.93 14.27
N ASP A 114 2.70 0.81 13.19
CA ASP A 114 2.83 1.67 12.01
C ASP A 114 2.43 3.11 12.33
N ALA A 115 1.32 3.30 13.06
CA ALA A 115 0.83 4.58 13.50
C ALA A 115 1.85 5.33 14.39
N ARG A 116 2.58 4.62 15.27
CA ARG A 116 3.71 5.21 16.03
C ARG A 116 4.78 5.82 15.13
N ARG A 117 5.06 5.19 14.01
CA ARG A 117 6.11 5.61 13.06
C ARG A 117 5.60 6.65 12.05
N THR A 118 4.29 6.83 11.96
CA THR A 118 3.64 7.71 10.97
C THR A 118 2.52 8.49 11.64
N PRO A 119 2.81 9.62 12.32
CA PRO A 119 1.79 10.40 13.03
C PRO A 119 0.56 10.79 12.18
N PRO A 120 0.68 11.16 10.89
CA PRO A 120 -0.49 11.43 10.05
C PRO A 120 -1.43 10.23 9.87
N LEU A 121 -0.90 9.01 9.89
CA LEU A 121 -1.70 7.77 9.85
C LEU A 121 -2.48 7.60 11.16
N ALA A 122 -1.81 7.81 12.30
CA ALA A 122 -2.46 7.74 13.61
C ALA A 122 -3.65 8.71 13.69
N GLU A 123 -3.45 9.96 13.26
CA GLU A 123 -4.51 10.97 13.24
C GLU A 123 -5.66 10.60 12.30
N ALA A 124 -5.36 10.09 11.11
CA ALA A 124 -6.39 9.65 10.16
C ALA A 124 -7.24 8.51 10.73
N ILE A 125 -6.60 7.52 11.37
CA ILE A 125 -7.31 6.41 12.01
C ILE A 125 -8.17 6.93 13.16
N ARG A 126 -7.63 7.75 14.08
CA ARG A 126 -8.41 8.29 15.20
C ARG A 126 -9.61 9.13 14.76
N ARG A 127 -9.45 9.96 13.73
CA ARG A 127 -10.56 10.75 13.18
C ARG A 127 -11.67 9.85 12.64
N GLY A 128 -11.32 8.83 11.87
CA GLY A 128 -12.31 7.89 11.32
C GLY A 128 -12.98 7.06 12.41
N LEU A 129 -12.22 6.55 13.38
CA LEU A 129 -12.77 5.84 14.54
C LEU A 129 -13.70 6.74 15.34
N GLY A 130 -13.31 7.98 15.63
CA GLY A 130 -14.16 8.95 16.34
C GLY A 130 -15.46 9.27 15.60
N ALA A 131 -15.42 9.35 14.27
CA ALA A 131 -16.62 9.55 13.45
C ALA A 131 -17.57 8.34 13.49
N LEU A 132 -17.02 7.13 13.43
CA LEU A 132 -17.77 5.89 13.59
C LEU A 132 -18.41 5.78 14.98
N ASP A 133 -17.64 6.11 16.01
CA ASP A 133 -18.09 6.09 17.39
C ASP A 133 -19.19 7.11 17.66
N ALA A 134 -19.08 8.31 17.09
CA ALA A 134 -20.13 9.32 17.14
C ALA A 134 -21.41 8.86 16.43
N ALA A 135 -21.27 8.21 15.26
CA ALA A 135 -22.41 7.64 14.54
C ALA A 135 -23.08 6.51 15.33
N ALA A 136 -22.30 5.64 15.98
CA ALA A 136 -22.82 4.57 16.83
C ALA A 136 -23.59 5.11 18.03
N ARG A 137 -23.06 6.13 18.71
CA ARG A 137 -23.74 6.80 19.83
C ARG A 137 -25.02 7.50 19.41
N ALA A 138 -25.03 8.13 18.23
CA ALA A 138 -26.24 8.72 17.66
C ALA A 138 -27.33 7.66 17.37
N ALA A 139 -26.94 6.41 17.10
CA ALA A 139 -27.84 5.27 16.95
C ALA A 139 -28.19 4.57 18.27
N GLY A 140 -27.73 5.08 19.42
CA GLY A 140 -28.04 4.56 20.76
C GLY A 140 -27.14 3.42 21.24
N ALA A 141 -26.01 3.17 20.59
CA ALA A 141 -25.00 2.20 21.04
C ALA A 141 -23.91 2.86 21.90
N ASP A 142 -23.24 2.08 22.76
CA ASP A 142 -22.16 2.58 23.63
C ASP A 142 -20.88 2.98 22.85
N GLY A 143 -20.67 2.33 21.71
CA GLY A 143 -19.53 2.51 20.81
C GLY A 143 -19.73 1.77 19.48
N PHE A 144 -18.83 1.97 18.52
CA PHE A 144 -18.92 1.33 17.20
C PHE A 144 -18.84 -0.20 17.28
N ASP A 145 -18.01 -0.74 18.17
CA ASP A 145 -17.86 -2.16 18.44
C ASP A 145 -19.10 -2.77 19.14
N ALA A 146 -20.00 -1.97 19.70
CA ALA A 146 -21.27 -2.47 20.24
C ALA A 146 -22.38 -2.61 19.19
N LEU A 147 -22.21 -2.04 17.99
CA LEU A 147 -23.20 -2.14 16.92
C LEU A 147 -23.30 -3.57 16.37
N PRO A 148 -24.49 -4.02 15.92
CA PRO A 148 -24.64 -5.24 15.13
C PRO A 148 -23.93 -5.10 13.76
N ALA A 149 -23.54 -6.23 13.16
CA ALA A 149 -22.71 -6.26 11.94
C ALA A 149 -23.27 -5.41 10.78
N ASP A 150 -24.57 -5.54 10.49
CA ASP A 150 -25.22 -4.78 9.41
C ASP A 150 -25.19 -3.26 9.67
N ALA A 151 -25.34 -2.86 10.94
CA ALA A 151 -25.28 -1.45 11.32
C ALA A 151 -23.84 -0.90 11.28
N ARG A 152 -22.84 -1.72 11.63
CA ARG A 152 -21.42 -1.35 11.46
C ARG A 152 -21.08 -1.09 10.00
N GLU A 153 -21.55 -1.96 9.10
CA GLU A 153 -21.32 -1.79 7.66
C GLU A 153 -21.99 -0.53 7.12
N GLY A 154 -23.22 -0.23 7.54
CA GLY A 154 -23.91 1.02 7.23
C GLY A 154 -23.14 2.26 7.70
N ALA A 155 -22.73 2.29 8.96
CA ALA A 155 -21.94 3.39 9.53
C ALA A 155 -20.58 3.57 8.82
N LEU A 156 -19.91 2.48 8.46
CA LEU A 156 -18.67 2.52 7.67
C LEU A 156 -18.87 3.14 6.28
N ARG A 157 -19.94 2.77 5.57
CA ARG A 157 -20.27 3.37 4.27
C ARG A 157 -20.54 4.87 4.40
N ASP A 158 -21.29 5.27 5.42
CA ASP A 158 -21.62 6.67 5.67
C ASP A 158 -20.39 7.51 6.01
N VAL A 159 -19.50 7.00 6.87
CA VAL A 159 -18.25 7.68 7.22
C VAL A 159 -17.32 7.74 6.01
N ALA A 160 -17.17 6.66 5.26
CA ALA A 160 -16.34 6.64 4.05
C ALA A 160 -16.82 7.62 2.97
N ALA A 161 -18.13 7.88 2.89
CA ALA A 161 -18.68 8.87 1.98
C ALA A 161 -18.36 10.32 2.40
N ARG A 162 -18.20 10.58 3.71
CA ARG A 162 -17.89 11.91 4.27
C ARG A 162 -16.39 12.17 4.39
N ASP A 163 -15.61 11.13 4.63
CA ASP A 163 -14.15 11.15 4.67
C ASP A 163 -13.58 10.11 3.70
N PRO A 164 -13.39 10.49 2.43
CA PRO A 164 -12.83 9.59 1.41
C PRO A 164 -11.39 9.14 1.69
N GLY A 165 -10.67 9.79 2.61
CA GLY A 165 -9.28 9.47 2.93
C GLY A 165 -9.11 8.37 3.98
N PHE A 166 -10.11 8.18 4.85
CA PHE A 166 -10.04 7.25 5.98
C PHE A 166 -9.83 5.80 5.56
N LEU A 167 -10.73 5.24 4.76
CA LEU A 167 -10.66 3.81 4.38
C LEU A 167 -9.45 3.49 3.49
N PRO A 168 -9.12 4.25 2.43
CA PRO A 168 -7.94 3.95 1.62
C PRO A 168 -6.64 3.93 2.43
N GLY A 169 -6.49 4.86 3.38
CA GLY A 169 -5.34 4.90 4.27
C GLY A 169 -5.25 3.67 5.17
N LEU A 170 -6.38 3.19 5.69
CA LEU A 170 -6.45 2.00 6.53
C LEU A 170 -6.24 0.69 5.74
N LEU A 171 -6.84 0.59 4.55
CA LEU A 171 -6.88 -0.62 3.74
C LEU A 171 -5.48 -1.14 3.41
N PHE A 172 -4.56 -0.27 3.02
CA PHE A 172 -3.20 -0.70 2.68
C PHE A 172 -2.52 -1.43 3.84
N HIS A 173 -2.56 -0.85 5.05
CA HIS A 173 -1.97 -1.44 6.25
C HIS A 173 -2.71 -2.71 6.70
N ALA A 174 -4.04 -2.70 6.66
CA ALA A 174 -4.86 -3.85 7.00
C ALA A 174 -4.56 -5.06 6.10
N TYR A 175 -4.54 -4.86 4.78
CA TYR A 175 -4.24 -5.93 3.82
C TYR A 175 -2.80 -6.43 3.93
N ALA A 176 -1.83 -5.52 4.08
CA ALA A 176 -0.43 -5.89 4.25
C ALA A 176 -0.23 -6.76 5.50
N ALA A 177 -0.85 -6.41 6.62
CA ALA A 177 -0.79 -7.20 7.85
C ALA A 177 -1.57 -8.52 7.74
N TYR A 178 -2.76 -8.50 7.14
CA TYR A 178 -3.62 -9.68 7.00
C TYR A 178 -2.96 -10.78 6.16
N TYR A 179 -2.50 -10.46 4.95
CA TYR A 179 -1.89 -11.44 4.05
C TYR A 179 -0.46 -11.83 4.44
N ALA A 180 0.14 -11.15 5.42
CA ALA A 180 1.40 -11.57 6.04
C ALA A 180 1.17 -12.44 7.29
N HIS A 181 -0.06 -12.57 7.80
CA HIS A 181 -0.33 -13.26 9.05
C HIS A 181 -0.22 -14.80 8.86
N PRO A 182 0.47 -15.53 9.76
CA PRO A 182 0.68 -16.99 9.61
C PRO A 182 -0.61 -17.79 9.38
N ARG A 183 -1.66 -17.55 10.18
CA ARG A 183 -2.95 -18.23 10.02
C ARG A 183 -3.62 -17.98 8.66
N VAL A 184 -3.39 -16.82 8.05
CA VAL A 184 -3.93 -16.48 6.73
C VAL A 184 -3.11 -17.16 5.64
N LEU A 185 -1.78 -17.16 5.77
CA LEU A 185 -0.89 -17.91 4.87
C LEU A 185 -1.21 -19.42 4.90
N ASP A 186 -1.39 -20.00 6.08
CA ASP A 186 -1.81 -21.39 6.25
C ASP A 186 -3.17 -21.67 5.59
N GLY A 187 -4.14 -20.77 5.77
CA GLY A 187 -5.47 -20.86 5.14
C GLY A 187 -5.43 -20.79 3.61
N LEU A 188 -4.43 -20.12 3.04
CA LEU A 188 -4.14 -20.06 1.60
C LEU A 188 -3.32 -21.27 1.11
N GLY A 189 -2.89 -22.17 1.99
CA GLY A 189 -2.00 -23.28 1.65
C GLY A 189 -0.56 -22.84 1.35
N LEU A 190 -0.17 -21.66 1.84
CA LEU A 190 1.18 -21.12 1.70
C LEU A 190 1.98 -21.40 2.97
N GLU A 191 3.26 -21.75 2.82
CA GLU A 191 4.16 -21.90 3.95
C GLU A 191 4.38 -20.53 4.63
N PRO A 192 4.14 -20.38 5.95
CA PRO A 192 4.22 -19.11 6.64
C PRO A 192 5.68 -18.73 6.95
N ARG A 193 6.45 -18.43 5.90
CA ARG A 193 7.85 -18.04 6.02
C ARG A 193 8.24 -16.92 5.04
N PRO A 194 9.33 -16.20 5.34
CA PRO A 194 9.93 -15.30 4.37
C PRO A 194 10.32 -16.04 3.08
N PRO A 195 10.14 -15.42 1.91
CA PRO A 195 10.58 -16.00 0.65
C PRO A 195 12.10 -16.17 0.63
N PHE A 196 12.88 -15.20 1.09
CA PHE A 196 14.34 -15.30 1.17
C PHE A 196 14.77 -15.97 2.49
N PRO A 197 15.77 -16.88 2.49
CA PRO A 197 16.66 -17.24 1.37
C PRO A 197 16.18 -18.40 0.49
N LYS A 198 15.21 -19.20 0.96
CA LYS A 198 14.87 -20.49 0.34
C LYS A 198 14.13 -20.38 -1.00
N GLY A 199 13.51 -19.24 -1.28
CA GLY A 199 12.57 -19.04 -2.39
C GLY A 199 11.24 -19.77 -2.21
N TYR A 200 10.35 -19.66 -3.18
CA TYR A 200 9.21 -20.56 -3.38
C TYR A 200 9.42 -21.35 -4.67
N ALA A 201 8.86 -22.56 -4.75
CA ALA A 201 8.88 -23.33 -5.98
C ALA A 201 8.06 -22.58 -7.04
N MET A 202 8.68 -22.29 -8.18
CA MET A 202 8.04 -21.62 -9.31
C MET A 202 7.75 -22.64 -10.41
N VAL A 203 6.65 -22.44 -11.14
CA VAL A 203 6.36 -23.22 -12.34
C VAL A 203 7.49 -23.00 -13.36
N PRO A 204 8.02 -24.06 -14.00
CA PRO A 204 9.01 -23.91 -15.06
C PRO A 204 8.54 -22.90 -16.11
N SER A 205 9.37 -21.90 -16.40
CA SER A 205 9.10 -20.86 -17.38
C SER A 205 10.34 -20.58 -18.21
N ASP A 206 10.14 -20.19 -19.48
CA ASP A 206 11.23 -19.84 -20.40
C ASP A 206 11.78 -18.44 -20.09
N LEU A 207 12.35 -18.29 -18.89
CA LEU A 207 12.98 -17.05 -18.44
C LEU A 207 14.19 -16.68 -19.32
N GLY A 208 14.81 -17.67 -19.97
CA GLY A 208 15.91 -17.44 -20.91
C GLY A 208 15.48 -16.55 -22.06
N ARG A 209 14.39 -16.92 -22.74
CA ARG A 209 13.80 -16.13 -23.82
C ARG A 209 13.20 -14.83 -23.33
N LEU A 210 12.44 -14.84 -22.23
CA LEU A 210 11.76 -13.65 -21.69
C LEU A 210 12.76 -12.55 -21.26
N LEU A 211 13.90 -12.94 -20.71
CA LEU A 211 14.90 -12.02 -20.18
C LEU A 211 16.06 -11.72 -21.14
N ALA A 212 16.09 -12.32 -22.34
CA ALA A 212 17.18 -12.15 -23.32
C ALA A 212 17.45 -10.67 -23.63
N ARG A 213 16.39 -9.89 -23.89
CA ARG A 213 16.50 -8.45 -24.16
C ARG A 213 17.07 -7.67 -22.97
N VAL A 214 16.71 -8.03 -21.74
CA VAL A 214 17.18 -7.33 -20.53
C VAL A 214 18.64 -7.67 -20.25
N ARG A 215 19.01 -8.94 -20.39
CA ARG A 215 20.39 -9.43 -20.21
C ARG A 215 21.37 -8.88 -21.24
N GLY A 216 20.91 -8.57 -22.45
CA GLY A 216 21.73 -7.97 -23.51
C GLY A 216 21.95 -6.46 -23.40
N ARG A 217 21.35 -5.77 -22.42
CA ARG A 217 21.54 -4.32 -22.25
C ARG A 217 22.94 -4.02 -21.72
N ALA A 218 23.57 -2.96 -22.24
CA ALA A 218 24.79 -2.42 -21.65
C ALA A 218 24.52 -1.98 -20.19
N PRO A 219 25.51 -2.06 -19.29
CA PRO A 219 25.39 -1.56 -17.92
C PRO A 219 24.86 -0.12 -17.89
N LEU A 220 23.77 0.11 -17.15
CA LEU A 220 23.22 1.46 -16.91
C LEU A 220 23.89 2.18 -15.74
N PHE A 221 24.74 1.49 -14.98
CA PHE A 221 25.48 2.07 -13.88
C PHE A 221 26.82 2.64 -14.36
N ARG A 222 27.24 3.75 -13.75
CA ARG A 222 28.60 4.27 -13.93
C ARG A 222 29.57 3.31 -13.26
N ALA A 223 30.54 2.80 -14.00
CA ALA A 223 31.60 2.00 -13.41
C ALA A 223 32.34 2.82 -12.33
N PRO A 224 32.65 2.25 -11.16
CA PRO A 224 33.45 2.95 -10.17
C PRO A 224 34.79 3.33 -10.81
N SER A 225 35.18 4.60 -10.70
CA SER A 225 36.45 5.09 -11.23
C SER A 225 37.59 4.31 -10.58
N ARG A 226 38.44 3.65 -11.37
CA ARG A 226 39.69 3.06 -10.85
C ARG A 226 40.51 4.16 -10.18
N ALA A 227 40.92 3.94 -8.93
CA ALA A 227 41.83 4.83 -8.24
C ALA A 227 43.08 5.03 -9.12
N ARG A 228 43.47 6.29 -9.29
CA ARG A 228 44.67 6.70 -10.03
C ARG A 228 45.88 6.03 -9.35
N PRO A 229 46.77 5.33 -10.08
CA PRO A 229 47.95 4.73 -9.47
C PRO A 229 48.72 5.82 -8.73
N ALA A 230 49.06 5.56 -7.47
CA ALA A 230 49.90 6.45 -6.68
C ALA A 230 51.22 6.64 -7.45
N GLY A 231 51.49 7.87 -7.89
CA GLY A 231 52.78 8.20 -8.49
C GLY A 231 53.89 7.86 -7.52
N SER A 232 54.93 7.18 -8.01
CA SER A 232 56.16 6.98 -7.25
C SER A 232 56.78 8.35 -6.97
N PHE A 233 57.20 8.54 -5.71
CA PHE A 233 58.02 9.66 -5.26
C PHE A 233 59.36 9.72 -6.00
#